data_AF-A0A4Q5YQ40-F1
#
_entry.id   AF-A0A4Q5YQ40-F1
#
_cell.length_a   1.000
_cell.length_b   1.000
_cell.length_c   1.000
_cell.angle_alpha   90.00
_cell.angle_beta   90.00
_cell.angle_gamma   90.00
#
_symmetry.space_group_name_H-M   'P 1'
#
loop_
_entity.id
_entity.type
_entity.pdbx_description
1 polymer ?
#
loop_
_entity_poly.entity_id
_entity_poly.type
_entity_poly.pdbx_seq_one_letter_code
_entity_poly.pdbx_strand_id
1 'polypeptide(L)'
;MKLIRHIPPFIYNKYFLATSLFVVWMLFFDRNDFFTQMERKSELREIEESKEYFAQKIAEGKKFSTDMRSDADAVEKFVREKYL
;
A
#
# COMPACT_ATOMS: atom_id res chain seq x y z
N MET A 1 29.24 38.45 17.48
CA MET A 1 27.87 37.96 17.18
C MET A 1 27.32 38.66 15.92
N LYS A 2 27.77 38.25 14.71
CA LYS A 2 27.44 38.93 13.43
C LYS A 2 26.21 38.33 12.71
N LEU A 3 25.60 37.27 13.24
CA LEU A 3 24.52 36.53 12.60
C LEU A 3 23.18 37.29 12.53
N ILE A 4 22.97 38.28 13.41
CA ILE A 4 21.70 39.02 13.50
C ILE A 4 21.61 40.15 12.45
N ARG A 5 22.75 40.61 11.89
CA ARG A 5 22.77 41.80 11.01
C ARG A 5 22.23 41.58 9.59
N HIS A 6 21.97 40.34 9.18
CA HIS A 6 21.52 40.01 7.82
C HIS A 6 20.14 39.35 7.79
N ILE A 7 19.41 39.38 8.91
CA ILE A 7 18.06 38.82 8.98
C ILE A 7 17.11 39.83 8.31
N PRO A 8 16.43 39.46 7.21
CA PRO A 8 15.49 40.35 6.54
C PRO A 8 14.37 40.80 7.49
N PRO A 9 13.88 42.04 7.36
CA PRO A 9 12.92 42.63 8.30
C PRO A 9 11.57 41.87 8.36
N PHE A 10 11.23 41.08 7.34
CA PHE A 10 10.01 40.27 7.32
C PHE A 10 10.01 39.15 8.36
N ILE A 11 11.18 38.69 8.82
CA ILE A 11 11.29 37.60 9.80
C ILE A 11 10.89 38.07 11.21
N TYR A 12 10.98 39.38 11.49
CA TYR A 12 10.53 39.97 12.75
C TYR A 12 9.03 40.26 12.79
N ASN A 13 8.32 40.04 11.68
CA ASN A 13 6.89 40.23 11.65
C ASN A 13 6.19 39.11 12.43
N LYS A 14 5.42 39.48 13.46
CA LYS A 14 4.62 38.54 14.27
C LYS A 14 3.69 37.67 13.42
N TYR A 15 3.18 38.19 12.31
CA TYR A 15 2.34 37.44 11.37
C TYR A 15 3.16 36.41 10.60
N PHE A 16 4.37 36.75 10.17
CA PHE A 16 5.26 35.81 9.47
C PHE A 16 5.71 34.67 10.39
N LEU A 17 6.09 34.98 11.64
CA LEU A 17 6.42 33.96 12.65
C LEU A 17 5.22 33.06 12.96
N ALA A 18 4.03 33.63 13.18
CA ALA A 18 2.83 32.85 13.43
C ALA A 18 2.46 31.96 12.25
N THR A 19 2.51 32.48 11.02
CA THR A 19 2.23 31.70 9.80
C THR A 19 3.30 30.64 9.56
N SER A 20 4.58 30.94 9.77
CA SER A 20 5.68 29.97 9.63
C SER A 20 5.54 28.83 10.63
N LEU A 21 5.26 29.13 11.91
CA LEU A 21 4.99 28.12 12.92
C LEU A 21 3.74 27.30 12.59
N PHE A 22 2.69 27.93 12.07
CA PHE A 22 1.49 27.23 11.63
C PHE A 22 1.76 26.31 10.44
N VAL A 23 2.54 26.74 9.45
CA VAL A 23 2.94 25.93 8.30
C VAL A 23 3.83 24.77 8.73
N VAL A 24 4.83 25.00 9.58
CA VAL A 24 5.65 23.93 10.17
C VAL A 24 4.76 22.96 10.96
N TRP A 25 3.80 23.45 11.75
CA TRP A 25 2.87 22.59 12.46
C TRP A 25 2.04 21.72 11.50
N MET A 26 1.48 22.30 10.44
CA MET A 26 0.72 21.54 9.44
C MET A 26 1.60 20.58 8.63
N LEU A 27 2.89 20.87 8.44
CA LEU A 27 3.79 19.97 7.69
C LEU A 27 4.28 18.79 8.54
N PHE A 28 4.49 18.97 9.85
CA PHE A 28 5.10 17.95 10.71
C PHE A 28 4.11 17.25 11.65
N PHE A 29 3.02 17.91 12.05
CA PHE A 29 2.03 17.33 12.97
C PHE A 29 0.72 16.94 12.29
N ASP A 30 0.49 17.32 11.04
CA ASP A 30 -0.70 16.88 10.32
C ASP A 30 -0.54 15.45 9.80
N ARG A 31 -1.63 14.68 9.86
CA ARG A 31 -1.70 13.23 9.55
C ARG A 31 -1.44 12.88 8.08
N ASN A 32 -1.15 13.88 7.25
CA ASN A 32 -0.84 13.72 5.84
C ASN A 32 0.68 13.75 5.59
N ASP A 33 1.45 13.19 6.53
CA ASP A 33 2.87 12.99 6.35
C ASP A 33 3.11 12.12 5.11
N PHE A 34 4.06 12.55 4.28
CA PHE A 34 4.43 11.88 3.04
C PHE A 34 4.83 10.41 3.31
N PHE A 35 5.42 10.15 4.47
CA PHE A 35 5.76 8.80 4.92
C PHE A 35 4.52 7.89 5.05
N THR A 36 3.47 8.35 5.72
CA THR A 36 2.25 7.57 5.89
C THR A 36 1.55 7.33 4.55
N GLN A 37 1.60 8.29 3.63
CA GLN A 37 1.08 8.10 2.27
C GLN A 37 1.86 7.03 1.50
N MET A 38 3.18 6.95 1.68
CA MET A 38 4.02 5.95 1.02
C MET A 38 3.79 4.55 1.59
N GLU A 39 3.68 4.42 2.92
CA GLU A 39 3.35 3.16 3.60
C GLU A 39 1.99 2.63 3.14
N ARG A 40 0.95 3.47 3.15
CA ARG A 40 -0.39 3.10 2.67
C ARG A 40 -0.40 2.63 1.21
N LYS A 41 0.43 3.23 0.34
CA LYS A 41 0.55 2.77 -1.05
C LYS A 41 1.20 1.39 -1.15
N SER A 42 2.17 1.09 -0.29
CA SER A 42 2.80 -0.23 -0.22
C SER A 42 1.80 -1.29 0.26
N GLU A 43 1.08 -1.00 1.34
CA GLU A 43 0.02 -1.87 1.87
C GLU A 43 -1.07 -2.14 0.81
N LEU A 44 -1.50 -1.09 0.10
CA LEU A 44 -2.50 -1.23 -0.96
C LEU A 44 -2.01 -2.19 -2.06
N ARG A 45 -0.76 -2.05 -2.50
CA ARG A 45 -0.17 -2.93 -3.51
C ARG A 45 -0.12 -4.38 -3.03
N GLU A 46 0.29 -4.61 -1.79
CA GLU A 46 0.37 -5.97 -1.22
C GLU A 46 -1.02 -6.64 -1.14
N ILE A 47 -2.05 -5.87 -0.77
CA ILE A 47 -3.43 -6.35 -0.73
C ILE A 47 -3.92 -6.67 -2.15
N GLU A 48 -3.60 -5.84 -3.14
CA GLU A 48 -3.97 -6.06 -4.55
C GLU A 48 -3.29 -7.30 -5.13
N GLU A 49 -1.98 -7.47 -4.89
CA GLU A 49 -1.23 -8.67 -5.30
C GLU A 49 -1.80 -9.93 -4.66
N SER A 50 -2.11 -9.88 -3.36
CA SER A 50 -2.74 -10.99 -2.63
C SER A 50 -4.11 -11.33 -3.21
N LYS A 51 -4.92 -10.31 -3.53
CA LYS A 51 -6.24 -10.48 -4.15
C LYS A 51 -6.12 -11.15 -5.52
N GLU A 52 -5.19 -10.71 -6.35
CA GLU A 52 -4.96 -11.29 -7.67
C GLU A 52 -4.52 -12.76 -7.57
N TYR A 53 -3.58 -13.07 -6.67
CA TYR A 53 -3.13 -14.43 -6.39
C TYR A 53 -4.29 -15.36 -6.01
N PHE A 54 -5.12 -14.96 -5.04
CA PHE A 54 -6.25 -15.79 -4.61
C PHE A 54 -7.33 -15.89 -5.69
N ALA A 55 -7.59 -14.84 -6.45
CA ALA A 55 -8.51 -14.88 -7.58
C ALA A 55 -8.06 -15.91 -8.62
N GLN A 56 -6.76 -15.95 -8.94
CA GLN A 56 -6.19 -16.96 -9.83
C GLN A 56 -6.35 -18.37 -9.25
N LYS A 57 -6.04 -18.58 -7.97
CA LYS A 57 -6.20 -19.90 -7.32
C LYS A 57 -7.64 -20.39 -7.32
N ILE A 58 -8.61 -19.49 -7.12
CA ILE A 58 -10.04 -19.83 -7.21
C ILE A 58 -10.41 -20.21 -8.64
N ALA A 59 -9.90 -19.49 -9.65
CA ALA A 59 -10.15 -19.80 -11.05
C ALA A 59 -9.55 -21.18 -11.44
N GLU A 60 -8.30 -21.46 -11.04
CA GLU A 60 -7.64 -22.75 -11.20
C GLU A 60 -8.44 -23.88 -10.54
N GLY A 61 -8.87 -23.70 -9.29
CA GLY A 61 -9.67 -24.68 -8.56
C GLY A 61 -11.03 -24.94 -9.19
N LYS A 62 -11.71 -23.90 -9.68
CA LYS A 62 -12.98 -24.04 -10.39
C LYS A 62 -12.81 -24.79 -11.71
N LYS A 63 -11.76 -24.48 -12.47
CA LYS A 63 -11.43 -25.19 -13.71
C LYS A 63 -11.16 -26.67 -13.42
N PHE A 64 -10.27 -26.95 -12.47
CA PHE A 64 -9.96 -28.32 -12.04
C PHE A 64 -11.22 -29.08 -11.60
N SER A 65 -12.07 -28.47 -10.77
CA SER A 65 -13.31 -29.11 -10.33
C SER A 65 -14.30 -29.36 -11.46
N THR A 66 -14.32 -28.50 -12.48
CA THR A 66 -15.17 -28.66 -13.66
C THR A 66 -14.64 -29.79 -14.54
N ASP A 67 -13.33 -29.77 -14.82
CA ASP A 67 -12.64 -30.79 -15.63
C ASP A 67 -12.78 -32.19 -14.99
N MET A 68 -12.65 -32.30 -13.66
CA MET A 68 -12.89 -33.54 -12.92
C MET A 68 -14.36 -33.99 -12.97
N ARG A 69 -15.32 -33.06 -12.91
CA ARG A 69 -16.75 -33.41 -12.95
C ARG A 69 -17.20 -33.86 -14.33
N SER A 70 -16.55 -33.37 -15.39
CA SER A 70 -16.88 -33.72 -16.77
C SER A 70 -16.30 -35.05 -17.24
N ASP A 71 -15.30 -35.60 -16.55
CA ASP A 71 -14.49 -36.69 -17.08
C ASP A 71 -14.17 -37.75 -16.00
N ALA A 72 -14.96 -38.83 -15.97
CA ALA A 72 -14.86 -39.90 -14.96
C ALA A 72 -13.51 -40.63 -15.01
N ASP A 73 -12.92 -40.80 -16.19
CA ASP A 73 -11.60 -41.42 -16.38
C ASP A 73 -10.46 -40.52 -15.85
N ALA A 74 -10.61 -39.19 -15.94
CA ALA A 74 -9.65 -38.24 -15.40
C ALA A 74 -9.62 -38.26 -13.86
N VAL A 75 -10.77 -38.52 -13.23
CA VAL A 75 -10.88 -38.68 -11.76
C VAL A 75 -10.14 -39.92 -11.29
N GLU A 76 -10.33 -41.05 -11.97
CA GLU A 76 -9.65 -42.31 -11.61
C GLU A 76 -8.12 -42.17 -11.76
N LYS A 77 -7.66 -41.57 -12.86
CA LYS A 77 -6.23 -41.35 -13.11
C LYS A 77 -5.58 -40.42 -12.06
N PHE A 78 -6.25 -39.33 -11.67
CA PHE A 78 -5.74 -38.40 -10.67
C PHE A 78 -5.64 -39.01 -9.27
N VAL A 79 -6.65 -39.77 -8.84
CA VAL A 79 -6.62 -40.48 -7.55
C VAL A 79 -5.46 -41.47 -7.52
N ARG A 80 -5.21 -42.16 -8.63
CA ARG A 80 -4.11 -43.11 -8.76
C ARG A 80 -2.74 -42.43 -8.65
N GLU A 81 -2.54 -41.27 -9.29
CA GLU A 81 -1.26 -40.57 -9.28
C GLU A 81 -0.97 -39.77 -8.00
N LYS A 82 -2.00 -39.41 -7.22
CA LYS A 82 -1.84 -38.59 -6.00
C LYS A 82 -1.76 -39.38 -4.69
N TYR A 83 -2.20 -40.63 -4.69
CA TYR A 83 -2.24 -41.51 -3.50
C TYR A 83 -1.36 -42.76 -3.59
N LEU A 84 -0.75 -43.06 -4.75
CA LEU A 84 0.35 -44.04 -4.91
C LEU A 84 1.67 -43.30 -5.11
#